data_AF-A0A373D7R0-F1
#
_entry.id   AF-A0A373D7R0-F1
#
_cell.length_a   1.000
_cell.length_b   1.000
_cell.length_c   1.000
_cell.angle_alpha   90.00
_cell.angle_beta   90.00
_cell.angle_gamma   90.00
#
_symmetry.space_group_name_H-M   'P 1'
#
loop_
_entity.id
_entity.type
_entity.pdbx_description
1 polymer ?
#
loop_
_entity_poly.entity_id
_entity_poly.type
_entity_poly.pdbx_seq_one_letter_code
_entity_poly.pdbx_strand_id
1 'polypeptide(L)'
;MSRIVAIVGVVLALWMAAGRWPFGIGGSLTWWYLPTIGLVFAWLQIWLARRLGTTRERGRRTGRATVVTLILTWVSAIGFGLTVPDLTADGLVSLLGLASGSAFSAEMSIALCNPLGIVAFALAVASLAFAYADARDPKPEEGEERDTTPMAPHPLA
;
A
#
# COMPACT_ATOMS: atom_id res chain seq x y z
N MET A 1 4.38 14.49 -5.50
CA MET A 1 4.15 13.03 -5.42
C MET A 1 4.48 12.50 -4.04
N SER A 2 5.74 12.48 -3.58
CA SER A 2 6.14 11.89 -2.28
C SER A 2 5.34 12.42 -1.08
N ARG A 3 5.21 13.74 -0.94
CA ARG A 3 4.42 14.35 0.15
C ARG A 3 2.95 13.92 0.14
N ILE A 4 2.34 13.83 -1.04
CA ILE A 4 0.94 13.40 -1.19
C ILE A 4 0.81 11.95 -0.74
N VAL A 5 1.73 11.06 -1.15
CA VAL A 5 1.72 9.65 -0.74
C VAL A 5 1.83 9.52 0.79
N ALA A 6 2.71 10.29 1.42
CA ALA A 6 2.82 10.28 2.88
C ALA A 6 1.53 10.77 3.57
N ILE A 7 0.96 11.90 3.13
CA ILE A 7 -0.26 12.46 3.72
C ILE A 7 -1.43 11.49 3.54
N VAL A 8 -1.68 11.03 2.32
CA VAL A 8 -2.75 10.08 2.01
C VAL A 8 -2.54 8.79 2.79
N GLY A 9 -1.30 8.29 2.87
CA GLY A 9 -0.98 7.10 3.64
C GLY A 9 -1.28 7.21 5.13
N VAL A 10 -0.97 8.35 5.75
CA VAL A 10 -1.30 8.62 7.16
C VAL A 10 -2.82 8.76 7.35
N VAL A 11 -3.50 9.47 6.46
CA VAL A 11 -4.97 9.60 6.52
C VAL A 11 -5.63 8.23 6.39
N LEU A 12 -5.17 7.39 5.47
CA LEU A 12 -5.68 6.03 5.29
C LEU A 12 -5.34 5.13 6.47
N ALA A 13 -4.17 5.26 7.09
CA ALA A 13 -3.83 4.55 8.32
C ALA A 13 -4.79 4.89 9.46
N LEU A 14 -5.09 6.19 9.63
CA LEU A 14 -6.08 6.64 10.61
C LEU A 14 -7.49 6.15 10.27
N TRP A 15 -7.86 6.17 8.99
CA TRP A 15 -9.12 5.62 8.51
C TRP A 15 -9.27 4.13 8.84
N MET A 16 -8.26 3.31 8.52
CA MET A 16 -8.28 1.87 8.78
C MET A 16 -8.36 1.53 10.28
N ALA A 17 -7.70 2.33 11.13
CA ALA A 17 -7.66 2.05 12.56
C ALA A 17 -8.84 2.64 13.35
N ALA A 18 -9.24 3.87 13.02
CA ALA A 18 -10.16 4.69 13.81
C ALA A 18 -11.25 5.38 12.96
N GLY A 19 -11.34 5.12 11.65
CA GLY A 19 -12.28 5.80 10.75
C GLY A 19 -13.76 5.62 11.11
N ARG A 20 -14.06 4.64 11.97
CA ARG A 20 -15.40 4.34 12.47
C ARG A 20 -15.82 5.10 13.74
N TRP A 21 -14.87 5.72 14.46
CA TRP A 21 -15.17 6.53 15.65
C TRP A 21 -16.12 7.70 15.39
N PRO A 22 -15.95 8.49 14.30
CA PRO A 22 -16.86 9.58 13.97
C PRO A 22 -18.31 9.13 13.73
N PHE A 23 -18.56 7.84 13.54
CA PHE A 23 -19.87 7.26 13.27
C PHE A 23 -20.48 6.57 14.50
N GLY A 24 -19.88 6.74 15.69
CA GLY A 24 -20.39 6.16 16.94
C GLY A 24 -20.07 4.67 17.14
N ILE A 25 -19.25 4.07 16.27
CA ILE A 25 -18.86 2.65 16.32
C ILE A 25 -17.48 2.49 16.99
N GLY A 26 -17.11 3.41 17.89
CA GLY A 26 -15.83 3.35 18.59
C GLY A 26 -15.86 2.34 19.72
N GLY A 27 -15.13 1.23 19.58
CA GLY A 27 -15.04 0.16 20.55
C GLY A 27 -13.62 -0.10 21.03
N SER A 28 -13.46 -1.15 21.85
CA SER A 28 -12.16 -1.50 22.45
C SER A 28 -11.14 -1.99 21.43
N LEU A 29 -11.57 -2.46 20.25
CA LEU A 29 -10.66 -2.98 19.23
C LEU A 29 -9.88 -1.87 18.51
N THR A 30 -10.38 -0.62 18.50
CA THR A 30 -9.63 0.51 17.93
C THR A 30 -8.26 0.68 18.57
N TRP A 31 -8.16 0.46 19.89
CA TRP A 31 -6.89 0.56 20.62
C TRP A 31 -5.86 -0.47 20.17
N TRP A 32 -6.31 -1.61 19.66
CA TRP A 32 -5.44 -2.63 19.08
C TRP A 32 -5.12 -2.36 17.62
N TYR A 33 -6.07 -1.82 16.85
CA TYR A 33 -5.86 -1.52 15.43
C TYR A 33 -4.91 -0.35 15.21
N LEU A 34 -4.87 0.63 16.12
CA LEU A 34 -3.97 1.77 16.00
C LEU A 34 -2.49 1.35 15.90
N PRO A 35 -1.93 0.56 16.83
CA PRO A 35 -0.54 0.12 16.74
C PRO A 35 -0.33 -1.00 15.70
N THR A 36 -1.30 -1.92 15.52
CA THR A 36 -1.08 -3.11 14.68
C THR A 36 -1.33 -2.85 13.19
N ILE A 37 -2.34 -2.06 12.85
CA ILE A 37 -2.75 -1.80 11.47
C ILE A 37 -2.35 -0.39 11.07
N GLY A 38 -2.80 0.61 11.84
CA GLY A 38 -2.58 2.02 11.52
C GLY A 38 -1.10 2.36 11.43
N LEU A 39 -0.33 2.09 12.49
CA LEU A 39 1.10 2.42 12.55
C LEU A 39 1.91 1.65 11.49
N VAL A 40 1.62 0.35 11.29
CA VAL A 40 2.31 -0.48 10.29
C VAL A 40 2.01 0.03 8.86
N PHE A 41 0.76 0.36 8.56
CA PHE A 41 0.39 0.89 7.25
C PHE A 41 0.99 2.27 7.00
N ALA A 42 0.91 3.17 7.99
CA ALA A 42 1.53 4.49 7.92
C ALA A 42 3.04 4.40 7.68
N TRP A 43 3.71 3.48 8.40
CA TRP A 43 5.14 3.22 8.23
C TRP A 43 5.48 2.82 6.79
N LEU A 44 4.74 1.86 6.21
CA LEU A 44 4.94 1.43 4.82
C LEU A 44 4.76 2.60 3.83
N GLN A 45 3.72 3.42 4.00
CA GLN A 45 3.44 4.56 3.11
C GLN A 45 4.48 5.67 3.25
N ILE A 46 4.98 5.95 4.45
CA ILE A 46 6.06 6.91 4.68
C ILE A 46 7.36 6.41 4.02
N TRP A 47 7.68 5.12 4.13
CA TRP A 47 8.83 4.54 3.46
C TRP A 47 8.72 4.58 1.93
N LEU A 48 7.53 4.29 1.40
CA LEU A 48 7.26 4.42 -0.03
C LEU A 48 7.42 5.87 -0.49
N ALA A 49 6.86 6.83 0.25
CA ALA A 49 7.00 8.26 -0.04
C ALA A 49 8.48 8.70 -0.07
N ARG A 50 9.29 8.24 0.89
CA ARG A 50 10.74 8.49 0.91
C ARG A 50 11.42 7.91 -0.32
N ARG A 51 11.11 6.67 -0.69
CA ARG A 51 11.71 6.02 -1.88
C ARG A 51 11.33 6.72 -3.18
N LEU A 52 10.07 7.11 -3.34
CA LEU A 52 9.65 7.92 -4.49
C LEU A 52 10.37 9.28 -4.54
N GLY A 53 10.68 9.88 -3.38
CA GLY A 53 11.53 11.05 -3.28
C GLY A 53 12.94 10.79 -3.82
N THR A 54 13.60 9.74 -3.34
CA THR A 54 14.93 9.35 -3.80
C THR A 54 14.98 9.05 -5.30
N THR A 55 13.97 8.33 -5.85
CA THR A 55 13.88 8.06 -7.29
C THR A 55 13.81 9.35 -8.10
N ARG A 56 13.04 10.33 -7.62
CA ARG A 56 12.93 11.65 -8.27
C ARG A 56 14.21 12.47 -8.17
N GLU A 57 14.88 12.46 -7.02
CA GLU A 57 16.17 13.14 -6.82
C GLU A 57 17.25 12.58 -7.76
N ARG A 58 17.18 11.28 -8.08
CA ARG A 58 18.03 10.62 -9.09
C ARG A 58 17.62 10.90 -10.55
N GLY A 59 16.64 11.78 -10.78
CA GLY A 59 16.15 12.12 -12.12
C GLY A 59 15.33 11.02 -12.80
N ARG A 60 14.90 9.98 -12.05
CA ARG A 60 14.17 8.84 -12.60
C ARG A 60 12.66 9.03 -12.50
N ARG A 61 11.95 8.33 -13.39
CA ARG A 61 10.48 8.28 -13.39
C ARG A 61 9.99 7.11 -12.55
N THR A 62 8.89 7.32 -11.84
CA THR A 62 8.18 6.25 -11.14
C THR A 62 7.51 5.32 -12.17
N GLY A 63 7.69 4.02 -12.02
CA GLY A 63 7.12 3.01 -12.89
C GLY A 63 5.60 2.93 -12.79
N ARG A 64 4.95 2.50 -13.88
CA ARG A 64 3.49 2.29 -13.91
C ARG A 64 3.03 1.27 -12.88
N ALA A 65 3.80 0.19 -12.68
CA ALA A 65 3.51 -0.84 -11.69
C ALA A 65 3.42 -0.27 -10.26
N THR A 66 4.37 0.60 -9.89
CA THR A 66 4.38 1.31 -8.61
C THR A 66 3.10 2.13 -8.40
N VAL A 67 2.67 2.86 -9.43
CA VAL A 67 1.46 3.71 -9.37
C VAL A 67 0.19 2.87 -9.28
N VAL A 68 0.05 1.84 -10.12
CA VAL A 68 -1.15 0.98 -10.15
C VAL A 68 -1.32 0.24 -8.82
N THR A 69 -0.24 -0.37 -8.31
CA THR A 69 -0.28 -1.05 -7.00
C THR A 69 -0.57 -0.09 -5.85
N LEU A 70 -0.08 1.15 -5.91
CA LEU A 70 -0.39 2.17 -4.91
C LEU A 70 -1.88 2.56 -4.92
N ILE A 71 -2.46 2.76 -6.10
CA ILE A 71 -3.89 3.09 -6.22
C ILE A 71 -4.75 1.94 -5.69
N LEU A 72 -4.44 0.70 -6.10
CA LEU A 72 -5.16 -0.48 -5.62
C LEU A 72 -5.02 -0.65 -4.10
N THR A 73 -3.83 -0.39 -3.54
CA THR A 73 -3.60 -0.34 -2.09
C THR A 73 -4.55 0.62 -1.40
N TRP A 74 -4.69 1.84 -1.94
CA TRP A 74 -5.55 2.86 -1.35
C TRP A 74 -7.03 2.48 -1.42
N VAL A 75 -7.49 1.95 -2.56
CA VAL A 75 -8.87 1.47 -2.71
C VAL A 75 -9.16 0.35 -1.72
N SER A 76 -8.26 -0.62 -1.57
CA SER A 76 -8.40 -1.70 -0.60
C SER A 76 -8.37 -1.21 0.84
N ALA A 77 -7.53 -0.23 1.18
CA ALA A 77 -7.47 0.38 2.51
C ALA A 77 -8.77 1.14 2.85
N ILE A 78 -9.36 1.84 1.88
CA ILE A 78 -10.67 2.49 2.04
C ILE A 78 -11.74 1.43 2.32
N GLY A 79 -11.80 0.39 1.47
CA GLY A 79 -12.73 -0.71 1.63
C GLY A 79 -12.58 -1.41 2.99
N PHE A 80 -11.34 -1.66 3.42
CA PHE A 80 -11.05 -2.22 4.74
C PHE A 80 -11.63 -1.35 5.86
N GLY A 81 -11.42 -0.03 5.84
CA GLY A 81 -11.97 0.85 6.89
C GLY A 81 -13.50 0.89 6.92
N LEU A 82 -14.17 0.62 5.79
CA LEU A 82 -15.64 0.47 5.75
C LEU A 82 -16.11 -0.87 6.33
N THR A 83 -15.30 -1.92 6.20
CA THR A 83 -15.70 -3.29 6.53
C THR A 83 -15.18 -3.79 7.86
N VAL A 84 -14.15 -3.16 8.42
CA VAL A 84 -13.56 -3.54 9.70
C VAL A 84 -14.58 -3.33 10.84
N PRO A 85 -14.96 -4.39 11.55
CA PRO A 85 -15.88 -4.26 12.66
C PRO A 85 -15.18 -3.70 13.91
N ASP A 86 -15.96 -3.10 14.81
CA ASP A 86 -15.58 -2.90 16.20
C ASP A 86 -16.56 -3.60 17.14
N LEU A 87 -16.13 -3.78 18.38
CA LEU A 87 -16.97 -4.30 19.46
C LEU A 87 -17.70 -3.15 20.15
N THR A 88 -19.02 -3.07 19.94
CA THR A 88 -19.93 -2.13 20.61
C THR A 88 -20.81 -2.88 21.63
N ALA A 89 -21.68 -2.14 22.34
CA ALA A 89 -22.65 -2.74 23.27
C ALA A 89 -23.60 -3.74 22.59
N ASP A 90 -23.86 -3.56 21.30
CA ASP A 90 -24.78 -4.38 20.48
C ASP A 90 -24.06 -5.51 19.73
N GLY A 91 -22.74 -5.65 19.89
CA GLY A 91 -21.93 -6.69 19.26
C GLY A 91 -20.91 -6.15 18.23
N LEU A 92 -20.54 -6.98 17.25
CA LEU A 92 -19.59 -6.60 16.19
C LEU A 92 -20.30 -5.78 15.11
N VAL A 93 -19.91 -4.52 14.94
CA VAL A 93 -20.52 -3.59 13.98
C VAL A 93 -19.45 -2.97 13.10
N SER A 94 -19.66 -2.99 11.78
CA SER A 94 -18.84 -2.26 10.79
C SER A 94 -19.65 -1.11 10.16
N LEU A 95 -18.97 -0.17 9.52
CA LEU A 95 -19.63 0.95 8.83
C LEU A 95 -20.58 0.48 7.72
N LEU A 96 -20.11 -0.46 6.89
CA LEU A 96 -20.90 -1.02 5.80
C LEU A 96 -22.09 -1.83 6.32
N GLY A 97 -21.89 -2.59 7.41
CA GLY A 97 -22.98 -3.29 8.10
C GLY A 97 -24.06 -2.32 8.58
N LEU A 98 -23.66 -1.24 9.28
CA LEU A 98 -24.57 -0.21 9.76
C LEU A 98 -25.34 0.46 8.60
N ALA A 99 -24.65 0.82 7.51
CA ALA A 99 -25.27 1.50 6.36
C ALA A 99 -26.26 0.61 5.59
N SER A 100 -26.03 -0.71 5.59
CA SER A 100 -26.84 -1.67 4.83
C SER A 100 -28.09 -2.16 5.56
N GLY A 101 -28.17 -2.01 6.88
CA GLY A 101 -29.36 -2.29 7.69
C GLY A 101 -29.81 -3.76 7.77
N SER A 102 -29.09 -4.70 7.16
CA SER A 102 -29.45 -6.14 7.17
C SER A 102 -28.37 -6.99 7.84
N ALA A 103 -28.79 -8.01 8.60
CA ALA A 103 -27.88 -8.95 9.26
C ALA A 103 -26.95 -9.67 8.26
N PHE A 104 -27.48 -10.03 7.09
CA PHE A 104 -26.72 -10.64 5.99
C PHE A 104 -25.58 -9.72 5.50
N SER A 105 -25.85 -8.43 5.37
CA SER A 105 -24.84 -7.47 4.94
C SER A 105 -23.78 -7.19 6.01
N ALA A 106 -24.10 -7.34 7.29
CA ALA A 106 -23.11 -7.28 8.37
C ALA A 106 -22.11 -8.45 8.31
N GLU A 107 -22.59 -9.67 8.12
CA GLU A 107 -21.73 -10.86 7.97
C GLU A 107 -20.83 -10.75 6.74
N MET A 108 -21.39 -10.34 5.60
CA MET A 108 -20.63 -10.14 4.36
C MET A 108 -19.59 -9.02 4.49
N SER A 109 -19.92 -7.95 5.22
CA SER A 109 -18.96 -6.88 5.50
C SER A 109 -17.76 -7.41 6.29
N ILE A 110 -18.01 -8.18 7.36
CA ILE A 110 -16.94 -8.78 8.16
C ILE A 110 -16.11 -9.77 7.33
N ALA A 111 -16.76 -10.56 6.47
CA ALA A 111 -16.06 -11.49 5.57
C ALA A 111 -15.12 -10.77 4.58
N LEU A 112 -15.51 -9.57 4.10
CA LEU A 112 -14.69 -8.76 3.19
C LEU A 112 -13.55 -8.01 3.88
N CYS A 113 -13.62 -7.80 5.20
CA CYS A 113 -12.57 -7.12 5.96
C CYS A 113 -11.20 -7.79 5.77
N ASN A 114 -11.11 -9.10 5.97
CA ASN A 114 -9.82 -9.80 5.92
C ASN A 114 -9.17 -9.77 4.52
N PRO A 115 -9.87 -10.12 3.42
CA PRO A 115 -9.31 -10.01 2.08
C PRO A 115 -8.87 -8.58 1.74
N LEU A 116 -9.68 -7.56 2.06
CA LEU A 116 -9.34 -6.17 1.77
C LEU A 116 -8.10 -5.71 2.55
N GLY A 117 -7.99 -6.11 3.82
CA GLY A 117 -6.81 -5.85 4.64
C GLY A 117 -5.55 -6.50 4.05
N ILE A 118 -5.62 -7.80 3.74
CA ILE A 118 -4.51 -8.55 3.14
C ILE A 118 -4.08 -7.91 1.82
N VAL A 119 -5.03 -7.60 0.94
CA VAL A 119 -4.73 -6.97 -0.37
C VAL A 119 -4.12 -5.59 -0.18
N ALA A 120 -4.62 -4.77 0.75
CA ALA A 120 -4.04 -3.47 1.05
C ALA A 120 -2.56 -3.58 1.48
N PHE A 121 -2.25 -4.47 2.43
CA PHE A 121 -0.86 -4.64 2.88
C PHE A 121 0.04 -5.28 1.83
N ALA A 122 -0.42 -6.32 1.13
CA ALA A 122 0.34 -6.99 0.09
C ALA A 122 0.71 -6.02 -1.05
N LEU A 123 -0.26 -5.20 -1.49
CA LEU A 123 -0.02 -4.21 -2.53
C LEU A 123 0.83 -3.03 -2.04
N ALA A 124 0.73 -2.63 -0.77
CA ALA A 124 1.61 -1.62 -0.19
C ALA A 124 3.08 -2.08 -0.22
N VAL A 125 3.32 -3.34 0.15
CA VAL A 125 4.65 -3.97 0.09
C VAL A 125 5.12 -4.10 -1.35
N ALA A 126 4.26 -4.55 -2.28
CA ALA A 126 4.60 -4.65 -3.69
C ALA A 126 4.94 -3.28 -4.32
N SER A 127 4.16 -2.24 -4.00
CA SER A 127 4.42 -0.87 -4.44
C SER A 127 5.77 -0.36 -3.92
N LEU A 128 6.10 -0.65 -2.65
CA LEU A 128 7.41 -0.34 -2.09
C LEU A 128 8.54 -1.08 -2.81
N ALA A 129 8.38 -2.37 -3.10
CA ALA A 129 9.35 -3.17 -3.83
C ALA A 129 9.57 -2.63 -5.26
N PHE A 130 8.50 -2.26 -5.98
CA PHE A 130 8.60 -1.63 -7.29
C PHE A 130 9.26 -0.25 -7.23
N ALA A 131 8.96 0.57 -6.22
CA ALA A 131 9.65 1.85 -6.02
C ALA A 131 11.16 1.67 -5.76
N TYR A 132 11.56 0.58 -5.10
CA TYR A 132 12.98 0.21 -4.97
C TYR A 132 13.60 -0.19 -6.31
N ALA A 133 12.89 -0.95 -7.13
CA ALA A 133 13.35 -1.34 -8.46
C ALA A 133 13.49 -0.14 -9.40
N ASP A 134 12.55 0.82 -9.35
CA ASP A 134 12.58 2.06 -10.13
C ASP A 134 13.85 2.90 -9.84
N ALA A 135 14.45 2.73 -8.66
CA ALA A 135 15.65 3.46 -8.23
C ALA A 135 16.96 2.73 -8.55
N ARG A 136 16.93 1.49 -9.07
CA ARG A 136 18.13 0.71 -9.45
C ARG A 136 18.65 1.11 -10.81
N ASP A 137 19.97 1.11 -10.97
CA ASP A 137 20.61 1.37 -12.27
C ASP A 137 20.11 0.33 -13.29
N PRO A 138 19.85 0.74 -14.55
CA PRO A 138 19.57 -0.24 -15.58
C PRO A 138 20.71 -1.24 -15.61
N LYS A 139 20.36 -2.54 -15.53
CA LYS A 139 21.34 -3.61 -15.69
C LYS A 139 22.00 -3.35 -17.06
N PRO A 140 23.33 -3.25 -17.16
CA PRO A 140 23.97 -3.09 -18.46
C PRO A 140 23.43 -4.20 -19.36
N GLU A 141 22.88 -3.83 -20.51
CA GLU A 141 22.38 -4.82 -21.45
C GLU A 141 23.58 -5.70 -21.82
N GLU A 142 23.41 -7.02 -21.74
CA GLU A 142 24.48 -8.02 -21.94
C GLU A 142 25.08 -8.00 -23.37
N GLY A 143 24.75 -6.99 -24.18
CA GLY A 143 25.29 -6.70 -25.51
C GLY A 143 26.23 -5.50 -25.63
N GLU A 144 26.35 -4.62 -24.61
CA GLU A 144 27.19 -3.41 -24.72
C GLU A 144 28.68 -3.66 -24.41
N GLU A 145 29.02 -4.76 -23.74
CA GLU A 145 30.41 -5.09 -23.37
C GLU A 145 31.19 -5.77 -24.51
N ARG A 146 30.50 -6.24 -25.57
CA ARG A 146 31.14 -6.91 -26.71
C ARG A 146 31.74 -5.95 -27.73
N ASP A 147 31.32 -4.69 -27.75
CA ASP A 147 31.74 -3.71 -28.75
C ASP A 147 32.98 -2.90 -28.32
N THR A 148 33.31 -2.89 -27.03
CA THR A 148 34.50 -2.17 -26.50
C THR A 148 35.74 -3.04 -26.40
N THR A 149 35.63 -4.34 -26.66
CA THR A 149 36.80 -5.23 -26.70
C THR A 149 37.35 -5.22 -28.13
N PRO A 150 38.48 -4.56 -28.42
CA PRO A 150 39.08 -4.64 -29.74
C PRO A 150 39.34 -6.11 -30.06
N MET A 151 38.73 -6.61 -31.15
CA MET A 151 39.01 -7.97 -31.62
C MET A 151 40.52 -8.10 -31.80
N ALA A 152 41.11 -9.08 -31.11
CA ALA A 152 42.52 -9.40 -31.29
C ALA A 152 42.79 -9.65 -32.78
N PRO A 153 43.88 -9.10 -33.36
CA PRO A 153 44.23 -9.33 -34.76
C PRO A 153 44.31 -10.84 -35.02
N HIS A 154 43.60 -11.29 -36.04
CA HIS A 154 43.62 -12.68 -36.46
C HIS A 154 45.06 -13.04 -36.88
N PRO A 155 45.65 -14.16 -36.41
CA PRO A 155 47.05 -14.52 -36.67
C PRO A 155 47.36 -14.91 -38.13
N LEU A 156 46.46 -14.60 -39.07
CA LEU A 156 46.62 -14.88 -40.51
C LEU A 156 46.32 -13.64 -41.39
N ALA A 157 46.26 -12.44 -40.81
CA ALA A 157 46.15 -11.17 -41.54
C ALA A 157 47.52 -10.54 -41.77
#